data_AF-A0A7J3ACN7-F1
#
_entry.id   AF-A0A7J3ACN7-F1
#
_cell.length_a   1.000
_cell.length_b   1.000
_cell.length_c   1.000
_cell.angle_alpha   90.00
_cell.angle_beta   90.00
_cell.angle_gamma   90.00
#
_symmetry.space_group_name_H-M   'P 1'
#
loop_
_entity.id
_entity.type
_entity.pdbx_description
1 polymer ?
#
loop_
_entity_poly.entity_id
_entity_poly.type
_entity_poly.pdbx_seq_one_letter_code
_entity_poly.pdbx_strand_id
1 'polypeptide(L)'
;MMKKKIAVALTVALVFAMIAPFSIMPLAEAQAARRVKTYPYIGAVPNPAQVGKPIMLHVGISLPATWPQTGHKGLTVTIERPDGKVDTLGPINTDTTGGTGVTYVPTITGTYYAQVHFPEQALEVAVLGLPAGTILEASDSDKLQIIV
;
A
#
# COMPACT_ATOMS: atom_id res chain seq x y z
N MET A 1 -36.57 40.54 44.52
CA MET A 1 -36.01 40.77 43.16
C MET A 1 -34.52 40.41 43.06
N MET A 2 -33.69 40.76 44.05
CA MET A 2 -32.23 40.51 44.05
C MET A 2 -31.83 39.02 44.02
N LYS A 3 -32.54 38.15 44.77
CA LYS A 3 -32.29 36.68 44.78
C LYS A 3 -32.50 36.02 43.41
N LYS A 4 -33.49 36.46 42.63
CA LYS A 4 -33.75 35.95 41.26
C LYS A 4 -32.67 36.39 40.28
N LYS A 5 -32.14 37.62 40.43
CA LYS A 5 -31.03 38.14 39.61
C LYS A 5 -29.72 37.39 39.88
N ILE A 6 -29.44 37.06 41.15
CA ILE A 6 -28.27 36.24 41.55
C ILE A 6 -28.39 34.82 41.00
N ALA A 7 -29.57 34.21 41.07
CA ALA A 7 -29.81 32.88 40.51
C ALA A 7 -29.56 32.85 38.99
N VAL A 8 -30.10 33.84 38.24
CA VAL A 8 -29.88 33.95 36.79
C VAL A 8 -28.41 34.16 36.46
N ALA A 9 -27.70 35.04 37.19
CA ALA A 9 -26.28 35.27 36.98
C ALA A 9 -25.44 34.00 37.23
N LEU A 10 -25.78 33.22 38.25
CA LEU A 10 -25.11 31.96 38.57
C LEU A 10 -25.36 30.90 37.49
N THR A 11 -26.58 30.80 36.96
CA THR A 11 -26.90 29.88 35.86
C THR A 11 -26.15 30.26 34.59
N VAL A 12 -26.10 31.54 34.24
CA VAL A 12 -25.34 32.01 33.06
C VAL A 12 -23.84 31.74 33.24
N ALA A 13 -23.29 32.00 34.42
CA ALA A 13 -21.89 31.71 34.72
C ALA A 13 -21.59 30.20 34.63
N LEU A 14 -22.50 29.34 35.08
CA LEU A 14 -22.34 27.90 35.00
C LEU A 14 -22.40 27.39 33.56
N VAL A 15 -23.31 27.90 32.75
CA VAL A 15 -23.39 27.57 31.31
C VAL A 15 -22.13 28.02 30.58
N PHE A 16 -21.61 29.21 30.89
CA PHE A 16 -20.35 29.69 30.31
C PHE A 16 -19.15 28.83 30.74
N ALA A 17 -19.10 28.41 32.00
CA ALA A 17 -18.06 27.51 32.52
C ALA A 17 -18.10 26.11 31.88
N MET A 18 -19.27 25.65 31.40
CA MET A 18 -19.38 24.39 30.66
C MET A 18 -18.96 24.51 29.19
N ILE A 19 -18.98 25.71 28.60
CA ILE A 19 -18.61 25.93 27.19
C ILE A 19 -17.11 26.22 27.04
N ALA A 20 -16.50 26.89 28.02
CA ALA A 20 -15.07 27.23 28.02
C ALA A 20 -14.09 26.05 27.77
N PRO A 21 -14.36 24.81 28.22
CA PRO A 21 -13.49 23.66 27.92
C PRO A 21 -13.51 23.24 26.44
N PHE A 22 -14.60 23.53 25.71
CA PHE A 22 -14.74 23.17 24.30
C PHE A 22 -13.95 24.09 23.36
N SER A 23 -13.67 25.35 23.76
CA SER A 23 -12.84 26.28 22.98
C SER A 23 -11.33 25.99 23.01
N ILE A 24 -10.90 25.11 23.91
CA ILE A 24 -9.50 24.70 24.08
C ILE A 24 -9.28 23.25 23.64
N MET A 25 -10.34 22.54 23.24
CA MET A 25 -10.15 21.27 22.56
C MET A 25 -9.46 21.57 21.23
N PRO A 26 -8.27 21.01 20.96
CA PRO A 26 -7.77 21.01 19.61
C PRO A 26 -8.87 20.40 18.73
N LEU A 27 -9.31 21.12 17.69
CA LEU A 27 -10.05 20.48 16.60
C LEU A 27 -9.20 19.26 16.25
N ALA A 28 -9.78 18.06 16.35
CA ALA A 28 -9.05 16.83 16.10
C ALA A 28 -8.31 16.98 14.77
N GLU A 29 -7.01 17.26 14.82
CA GLU A 29 -6.13 17.06 13.70
C GLU A 29 -6.21 15.55 13.50
N ALA A 30 -6.99 15.11 12.51
CA ALA A 30 -6.94 13.75 12.04
C ALA A 30 -5.45 13.49 11.79
N GLN A 31 -4.83 12.70 12.67
CA GLN A 31 -3.38 12.50 12.67
C GLN A 31 -2.99 12.16 11.24
N ALA A 32 -2.08 12.95 10.67
CA ALA A 32 -1.68 12.80 9.28
C ALA A 32 -1.44 11.31 9.00
N ALA A 33 -2.09 10.79 7.96
CA ALA A 33 -2.09 9.36 7.68
C ALA A 33 -0.64 8.87 7.66
N ARG A 34 -0.34 7.91 8.55
CA ARG A 34 1.01 7.34 8.65
C ARG A 34 1.42 6.84 7.27
N ARG A 35 2.60 7.24 6.78
CA ARG A 35 3.15 6.75 5.50
C ARG A 35 4.25 5.75 5.77
N VAL A 36 4.27 4.68 5.00
CA VAL A 36 5.24 3.58 5.12
C VAL A 36 5.80 3.27 3.74
N LYS A 37 7.13 3.30 3.63
CA LYS A 37 7.83 2.87 2.43
C LYS A 37 7.58 1.38 2.19
N THR A 38 7.22 1.02 0.97
CA THR A 38 7.05 -0.37 0.55
C THR A 38 8.31 -0.94 -0.08
N TYR A 39 8.40 -2.27 -0.09
CA TYR A 39 9.52 -3.01 -0.65
C TYR A 39 8.97 -4.14 -1.53
N PRO A 40 8.63 -3.82 -2.80
CA PRO A 40 8.26 -4.82 -3.79
C PRO A 40 9.44 -5.71 -4.15
N TYR A 41 9.13 -6.94 -4.52
CA TYR A 41 10.12 -7.93 -4.93
C TYR A 41 9.63 -8.71 -6.14
N ILE A 42 10.59 -9.28 -6.85
CA ILE A 42 10.33 -10.23 -7.94
C ILE A 42 11.34 -11.38 -7.88
N GLY A 43 10.85 -12.60 -8.12
CA GLY A 43 11.66 -13.79 -8.39
C GLY A 43 11.19 -14.46 -9.67
N ALA A 44 12.07 -15.18 -10.36
CA ALA A 44 11.74 -15.91 -11.59
C ALA A 44 12.22 -17.36 -11.50
N VAL A 45 11.35 -18.32 -11.78
CA VAL A 45 11.66 -19.75 -11.78
C VAL A 45 11.03 -20.43 -13.01
N PRO A 46 11.81 -21.13 -13.86
CA PRO A 46 13.26 -21.30 -13.78
C PRO A 46 14.02 -20.03 -14.22
N ASN A 47 15.25 -19.88 -13.72
CA ASN A 47 16.23 -18.89 -14.19
C ASN A 47 17.64 -19.50 -14.04
N PRO A 48 18.33 -19.89 -15.14
CA PRO A 48 18.00 -19.62 -16.54
C PRO A 48 16.72 -20.27 -17.05
N ALA A 49 16.06 -19.62 -18.00
CA ALA A 49 14.82 -20.03 -18.65
C ALA A 49 15.08 -20.53 -20.07
N GLN A 50 14.00 -20.88 -20.80
CA GLN A 50 14.07 -21.33 -22.20
C GLN A 50 13.06 -20.56 -23.04
N VAL A 51 13.44 -20.27 -24.29
CA VAL A 51 12.53 -19.66 -25.27
C VAL A 51 11.28 -20.51 -25.47
N GLY A 52 10.12 -19.86 -25.45
CA GLY A 52 8.82 -20.50 -25.67
C GLY A 52 8.36 -21.40 -24.51
N LYS A 53 9.02 -21.35 -23.35
CA LYS A 53 8.60 -22.05 -22.13
C LYS A 53 8.13 -21.06 -21.06
N PRO A 54 7.11 -21.41 -20.25
CA PRO A 54 6.65 -20.55 -19.19
C PRO A 54 7.69 -20.41 -18.08
N ILE A 55 7.89 -19.19 -17.61
CA ILE A 55 8.54 -18.85 -16.36
C ILE A 55 7.49 -18.39 -15.35
N MET A 56 7.60 -18.85 -14.11
CA MET A 56 6.80 -18.35 -13.00
C MET A 56 7.53 -17.15 -12.38
N LEU A 57 6.90 -15.99 -12.43
CA LEU A 57 7.33 -14.79 -11.74
C LEU A 57 6.60 -14.71 -10.40
N HIS A 58 7.33 -14.76 -9.29
CA HIS A 58 6.79 -14.49 -7.96
C HIS A 58 6.90 -12.99 -7.69
N VAL A 59 5.75 -12.32 -7.58
CA VAL A 59 5.65 -10.86 -7.49
C VAL A 59 4.88 -10.45 -6.24
N GLY A 60 5.27 -9.38 -5.58
CA GLY A 60 4.60 -8.94 -4.36
C GLY A 60 5.32 -7.83 -3.62
N ILE A 61 4.91 -7.59 -2.38
CA ILE A 61 5.60 -6.74 -1.41
C ILE A 61 5.89 -7.48 -0.11
N SER A 62 6.85 -7.00 0.68
CA SER A 62 7.25 -7.61 1.95
C SER A 62 6.17 -7.58 3.05
N LEU A 63 5.11 -6.80 2.88
CA LEU A 63 4.01 -6.69 3.83
C LEU A 63 2.86 -7.62 3.42
N PRO A 64 2.39 -8.54 4.29
CA PRO A 64 1.17 -9.30 4.01
C PRO A 64 -0.06 -8.39 4.03
N ALA A 65 -1.14 -8.83 3.41
CA ALA A 65 -2.45 -8.25 3.65
C ALA A 65 -3.09 -8.90 4.90
N THR A 66 -4.20 -8.36 5.39
CA THR A 66 -4.95 -8.95 6.51
C THR A 66 -6.44 -8.91 6.18
N TRP A 67 -7.18 -9.94 6.62
CA TRP A 67 -8.63 -10.01 6.42
C TRP A 67 -9.32 -8.71 6.88
N PRO A 68 -10.26 -8.14 6.09
CA PRO A 68 -10.91 -8.70 4.92
C PRO A 68 -10.21 -8.44 3.58
N GLN A 69 -9.04 -7.79 3.57
CA GLN A 69 -8.30 -7.61 2.32
C GLN A 69 -7.73 -8.95 1.85
N THR A 70 -8.02 -9.30 0.60
CA THR A 70 -7.55 -10.55 -0.03
C THR A 70 -6.11 -10.46 -0.55
N GLY A 71 -5.51 -9.27 -0.53
CA GLY A 71 -4.18 -8.96 -1.04
C GLY A 71 -4.05 -7.50 -1.44
N HIS A 72 -2.84 -7.10 -1.83
CA HIS A 72 -2.57 -5.78 -2.39
C HIS A 72 -2.97 -5.73 -3.85
N LYS A 73 -3.42 -4.56 -4.31
CA LYS A 73 -4.04 -4.42 -5.63
C LYS A 73 -3.18 -3.61 -6.58
N GLY A 74 -3.29 -3.92 -7.88
CA GLY A 74 -2.83 -3.06 -8.97
C GLY A 74 -1.32 -3.06 -9.22
N LEU A 75 -0.59 -4.09 -8.78
CA LEU A 75 0.83 -4.23 -9.11
C LEU A 75 1.00 -4.42 -10.62
N THR A 76 2.10 -3.95 -11.18
CA THR A 76 2.48 -4.23 -12.57
C THR A 76 3.91 -4.72 -12.64
N VAL A 77 4.26 -5.43 -13.72
CA VAL A 77 5.64 -5.82 -14.01
C VAL A 77 6.03 -5.27 -15.37
N THR A 78 7.13 -4.52 -15.45
CA THR A 78 7.78 -4.22 -16.73
C THR A 78 8.87 -5.23 -17.00
N ILE A 79 8.97 -5.69 -18.24
CA ILE A 79 9.99 -6.63 -18.69
C ILE A 79 10.69 -6.03 -19.90
N GLU A 80 11.91 -5.54 -19.69
CA GLU A 80 12.79 -5.06 -20.74
C GLU A 80 13.38 -6.27 -21.46
N ARG A 81 13.14 -6.34 -22.78
CA ARG A 81 13.54 -7.45 -23.63
C ARG A 81 14.91 -7.22 -24.26
N PRO A 82 15.61 -8.28 -24.70
CA PRO A 82 16.89 -8.17 -25.40
C PRO A 82 16.82 -7.35 -26.70
N ASP A 83 15.65 -7.28 -27.34
CA ASP A 83 15.41 -6.52 -28.58
C ASP A 83 15.03 -5.04 -28.33
N GLY A 84 15.09 -4.58 -27.08
CA GLY A 84 14.78 -3.21 -26.67
C GLY A 84 13.28 -2.90 -26.54
N LYS A 85 12.40 -3.88 -26.76
CA LYS A 85 10.97 -3.73 -26.47
C LYS A 85 10.70 -3.93 -24.98
N VAL A 86 9.55 -3.45 -24.53
CA VAL A 86 9.08 -3.62 -23.14
C VAL A 86 7.73 -4.32 -23.16
N ASP A 87 7.65 -5.43 -22.45
CA ASP A 87 6.37 -6.07 -22.14
C ASP A 87 5.89 -5.58 -20.77
N THR A 88 4.57 -5.43 -20.60
CA THR A 88 3.98 -5.03 -19.32
C THR A 88 2.94 -6.05 -18.90
N LEU A 89 3.08 -6.58 -17.68
CA LEU A 89 2.12 -7.49 -17.07
C LEU A 89 1.31 -6.74 -16.02
N GLY A 90 0.01 -6.99 -16.00
CA GLY A 90 -0.91 -6.53 -14.97
C GLY A 90 -2.18 -5.87 -15.52
N PRO A 91 -3.03 -5.34 -14.62
CA PRO A 91 -2.83 -5.25 -13.17
C PRO A 91 -2.82 -6.63 -12.47
N ILE A 92 -2.00 -6.77 -11.43
CA ILE A 92 -1.81 -7.97 -10.62
C ILE A 92 -2.27 -7.69 -9.19
N ASN A 93 -3.06 -8.60 -8.64
CA ASN A 93 -3.42 -8.59 -7.22
C ASN A 93 -2.66 -9.70 -6.51
N THR A 94 -2.11 -9.41 -5.33
CA THR A 94 -1.42 -10.43 -4.54
C THR A 94 -2.43 -11.33 -3.82
N ASP A 95 -1.94 -12.43 -3.26
CA ASP A 95 -2.67 -13.17 -2.24
C ASP A 95 -2.52 -12.48 -0.88
N THR A 96 -3.16 -13.02 0.16
CA THR A 96 -3.13 -12.46 1.52
C THR A 96 -1.74 -12.46 2.15
N THR A 97 -0.84 -13.31 1.68
CA THR A 97 0.57 -13.35 2.10
C THR A 97 1.39 -12.17 1.58
N GLY A 98 0.84 -11.36 0.66
CA GLY A 98 1.51 -10.18 0.09
C GLY A 98 2.26 -10.46 -1.22
N GLY A 99 2.25 -11.70 -1.71
CA GLY A 99 2.80 -12.10 -3.02
C GLY A 99 1.83 -12.95 -3.84
N THR A 100 2.14 -13.15 -5.11
CA THR A 100 1.44 -14.06 -6.03
C THR A 100 2.33 -14.51 -7.18
N GLY A 101 1.91 -15.53 -7.92
CA GLY A 101 2.59 -16.04 -9.11
C GLY A 101 1.94 -15.56 -10.41
N VAL A 102 2.74 -15.04 -11.35
CA VAL A 102 2.30 -14.73 -12.72
C VAL A 102 3.23 -15.37 -13.74
N THR A 103 2.67 -15.85 -14.85
CA THR A 103 3.45 -16.53 -15.89
C THR A 103 3.89 -15.55 -16.98
N TYR A 104 5.14 -15.66 -17.42
CA TYR A 104 5.66 -15.01 -18.62
C TYR A 104 6.26 -16.05 -19.56
N VAL A 105 6.23 -15.82 -20.88
CA VAL A 105 6.81 -16.72 -21.88
C VAL A 105 7.75 -15.91 -22.78
N PRO A 106 9.08 -16.00 -22.60
CA PRO A 106 10.02 -15.27 -23.43
C PRO A 106 10.00 -15.82 -24.87
N THR A 107 10.09 -14.92 -25.85
CA THR A 107 9.97 -15.25 -27.28
C THR A 107 11.30 -15.30 -28.03
N ILE A 108 12.36 -14.74 -27.44
CA ILE A 108 13.72 -14.69 -27.98
C ILE A 108 14.75 -15.02 -26.90
N THR A 109 15.94 -15.48 -27.29
CA THR A 109 17.06 -15.67 -26.36
C THR A 109 17.67 -14.35 -25.93
N GLY A 110 18.30 -14.33 -24.77
CA GLY A 110 19.06 -13.18 -24.26
C GLY A 110 18.70 -12.81 -22.83
N THR A 111 19.22 -11.64 -22.42
CA THR A 111 19.04 -11.11 -21.06
C THR A 111 17.82 -10.20 -21.00
N TYR A 112 16.84 -10.57 -20.18
CA TYR A 112 15.69 -9.74 -19.86
C TYR A 112 15.89 -9.09 -18.48
N TYR A 113 15.26 -7.94 -18.26
CA TYR A 113 15.19 -7.29 -16.95
C TYR A 113 13.73 -7.07 -16.55
N ALA A 114 13.31 -7.72 -15.46
CA ALA A 114 11.97 -7.58 -14.94
C ALA A 114 11.95 -6.71 -13.68
N GLN A 115 10.95 -5.83 -13.56
CA GLN A 115 10.77 -4.92 -12.42
C GLN A 115 9.31 -4.84 -12.01
N VAL A 116 9.02 -4.98 -10.71
CA VAL A 116 7.67 -4.80 -10.15
C VAL A 116 7.47 -3.34 -9.78
N HIS A 117 6.29 -2.83 -10.09
CA HIS A 117 5.82 -1.50 -9.69
C HIS A 117 4.60 -1.67 -8.77
N PHE A 118 4.73 -1.20 -7.54
CA PHE A 118 3.67 -1.18 -6.55
C PHE A 118 3.00 0.20 -6.53
N PRO A 119 1.67 0.30 -6.73
CA PRO A 119 0.97 1.57 -6.63
C PRO A 119 0.72 1.95 -5.18
N GLU A 120 0.69 3.25 -4.90
CA GLU A 120 0.31 3.76 -3.58
C GLU A 120 -1.11 3.30 -3.23
N GLN A 121 -1.30 2.79 -2.01
CA GLN A 121 -2.62 2.40 -1.51
C GLN A 121 -2.71 2.52 0.02
N ALA A 122 -3.90 2.79 0.52
CA ALA A 122 -4.16 2.80 1.96
C ALA A 122 -4.50 1.40 2.47
N LEU A 123 -4.01 1.06 3.65
CA LEU A 123 -4.45 -0.12 4.38
C LEU A 123 -5.92 0.04 4.78
N GLU A 124 -6.79 -0.87 4.33
CA GLU A 124 -8.21 -0.85 4.72
C GLU A 124 -8.38 -1.32 6.19
N VAL A 125 -7.46 -2.16 6.66
CA VAL A 125 -7.42 -2.70 8.02
C VAL A 125 -6.03 -2.67 8.61
N ALA A 126 -5.94 -2.74 9.94
CA ALA A 126 -4.66 -2.78 10.62
C ALA A 126 -3.90 -4.09 10.33
N VAL A 127 -2.60 -4.00 10.08
CA VAL A 127 -1.73 -5.15 9.80
C VAL A 127 -0.36 -4.94 10.44
N LEU A 128 0.15 -5.94 11.16
CA LEU A 128 1.49 -5.94 11.79
C LEU A 128 1.81 -4.65 12.57
N GLY A 129 0.84 -4.09 13.30
CA GLY A 129 1.01 -2.87 14.09
C GLY A 129 0.91 -1.56 13.28
N LEU A 130 0.62 -1.63 11.99
CA LEU A 130 0.21 -0.49 11.18
C LEU A 130 -1.30 -0.30 11.32
N PRO A 131 -1.79 0.89 11.72
CA PRO A 131 -3.23 1.14 11.81
C PRO A 131 -3.88 1.20 10.42
N ALA A 132 -5.18 0.94 10.36
CA ALA A 132 -5.99 1.20 9.18
C ALA A 132 -5.84 2.68 8.75
N GLY A 133 -5.87 2.94 7.43
CA GLY A 133 -5.61 4.25 6.86
C GLY A 133 -4.12 4.59 6.69
N THR A 134 -3.19 3.75 7.15
CA THR A 134 -1.76 3.91 6.83
C THR A 134 -1.56 3.82 5.31
N ILE A 135 -0.85 4.80 4.74
CA ILE A 135 -0.51 4.84 3.32
C ILE A 135 0.74 4.01 3.06
N LEU A 136 0.59 2.99 2.23
CA LEU A 136 1.69 2.25 1.63
C LEU A 136 2.15 3.01 0.39
N GLU A 137 3.34 3.59 0.43
CA GLU A 137 3.84 4.45 -0.66
C GLU A 137 4.08 3.64 -1.94
N ALA A 138 3.90 4.27 -3.09
CA ALA A 138 4.29 3.68 -4.37
C ALA A 138 5.81 3.45 -4.40
N SER A 139 6.24 2.33 -4.97
CA SER A 139 7.67 2.03 -5.12
C SER A 139 7.92 0.96 -6.18
N ASP A 140 9.19 0.83 -6.56
CA ASP A 140 9.66 -0.12 -7.55
C ASP A 140 10.61 -1.12 -6.93
N SER A 141 10.63 -2.36 -7.43
CA SER A 141 11.60 -3.36 -7.01
C SER A 141 12.96 -3.09 -7.67
N ASP A 142 13.99 -3.77 -7.19
CA ASP A 142 15.20 -3.93 -8.01
C ASP A 142 14.87 -4.67 -9.32
N LYS A 143 15.66 -4.40 -10.36
CA LYS A 143 15.58 -5.12 -11.63
C LYS A 143 16.14 -6.52 -11.48
N LEU A 144 15.32 -7.54 -11.73
CA LEU A 144 15.74 -8.93 -11.78
C LEU A 144 16.22 -9.28 -13.18
N GLN A 145 17.44 -9.79 -13.26
CA GLN A 145 17.97 -10.37 -14.49
C GLN A 145 17.38 -11.77 -14.72
N ILE A 146 16.84 -12.00 -15.92
CA ILE A 146 16.35 -13.31 -16.36
C ILE A 146 17.12 -13.70 -17.61
N ILE A 147 17.86 -14.80 -17.52
CA ILE A 147 18.65 -15.33 -18.64
C ILE A 147 17.79 -16.35 -19.38
N VAL A 148 17.60 -16.17 -20.70
CA VAL A 148 16.80 -17.06 -21.56
C VAL A 148 17.62 -17.62 -22.71
#